data_AF-A0A853F065-F1
#
_entry.id   AF-A0A853F065-F1
#
_cell.length_a   1.000
_cell.length_b   1.000
_cell.length_c   1.000
_cell.angle_alpha   90.00
_cell.angle_beta   90.00
_cell.angle_gamma   90.00
#
_symmetry.space_group_name_H-M   'P 1'
#
loop_
_entity.id
_entity.type
_entity.pdbx_description
1 polymer ?
#
loop_
_entity_poly.entity_id
_entity_poly.type
_entity_poly.pdbx_seq_one_letter_code
_entity_poly.pdbx_strand_id
1 'polypeptide(L)'
;MPTATLSTIFHSTTDADFRTWGKAVSDAIAGLGLIRGTDTGQINWATVLKPSSTTVVSGYEIWRFNDALQATAPVFIKLEYGAQVSPAFPGLYITIGRGTDGAGNITGVLAPRRATAMSNGSGGSIPTNIEPIYLSSDGSSLCFSARIGATLAPSFHAPAFVIDRSRDGSGSPTAVGGVVIVEGAGNVTMLQGSSGTSVPAQMHVWTFNGESSMGDVPAVVPAQVNGAVMGLSTTLSDGDRGLVFPYVAIVPGHAPWQVLAACSVVAADAANGPFTANVLGRVRNLRSVPIGDSHNRWMTGANTTGHTGLCILWED
;
A
#
# COMPACT_ATOMS: atom_id res chain seq x y z
N MET A 1 -10.40 -13.42 -4.18
CA MET A 1 -9.48 -13.42 -3.01
C MET A 1 -10.21 -12.79 -1.82
N PRO A 2 -9.80 -12.97 -0.55
CA PRO A 2 -10.42 -12.20 0.53
C PRO A 2 -10.26 -10.68 0.33
N THR A 3 -11.35 -9.94 0.49
CA THR A 3 -11.38 -8.47 0.55
C THR A 3 -12.09 -8.02 1.82
N ALA A 4 -11.76 -6.82 2.29
CA ALA A 4 -12.45 -6.18 3.40
C ALA A 4 -12.72 -4.72 3.04
N THR A 5 -14.00 -4.36 2.96
CA THR A 5 -14.45 -2.97 3.05
C THR A 5 -15.01 -2.76 4.44
N LEU A 6 -14.48 -1.78 5.15
CA LEU A 6 -15.04 -1.38 6.43
C LEU A 6 -15.23 0.13 6.46
N SER A 7 -16.18 0.55 7.27
CA SER A 7 -16.49 1.95 7.50
C SER A 7 -16.33 2.19 8.99
N THR A 8 -15.31 2.96 9.37
CA THR A 8 -15.00 3.24 10.77
C THR A 8 -14.69 4.71 10.96
N ILE A 9 -14.88 5.20 12.18
CA ILE A 9 -14.18 6.40 12.65
C ILE A 9 -12.69 6.20 12.37
N PHE A 10 -12.04 7.16 11.70
CA PHE A 10 -10.59 7.11 11.43
C PHE A 10 -9.89 8.37 11.97
N HIS A 11 -10.12 8.62 13.27
CA HIS A 11 -9.46 9.66 14.07
C HIS A 11 -9.10 9.15 15.48
N SER A 12 -8.24 9.87 16.19
CA SER A 12 -7.69 9.50 17.51
C SER A 12 -7.93 10.59 18.57
N THR A 13 -9.12 11.20 18.58
CA THR A 13 -9.50 12.26 19.53
C THR A 13 -9.60 11.74 20.96
N THR A 14 -10.14 10.53 21.13
CA THR A 14 -10.24 9.84 22.41
C THR A 14 -9.55 8.48 22.34
N ASP A 15 -9.29 7.86 23.50
CA ASP A 15 -8.76 6.50 23.52
C ASP A 15 -9.77 5.49 22.93
N ALA A 16 -11.07 5.76 23.06
CA ALA A 16 -12.11 4.94 22.46
C ALA A 16 -12.05 5.00 20.92
N ASP A 17 -11.86 6.18 20.34
CA ASP A 17 -11.73 6.34 18.88
C ASP A 17 -10.48 5.62 18.37
N PHE A 18 -9.34 5.77 19.07
CA PHE A 18 -8.10 5.10 18.73
C PHE A 18 -8.24 3.57 18.70
N ARG A 19 -8.87 3.00 19.74
CA ARG A 19 -9.17 1.56 19.79
C ARG A 19 -10.13 1.13 18.69
N THR A 20 -11.15 1.94 18.40
CA THR A 20 -12.18 1.61 17.40
C THR A 20 -11.55 1.42 16.02
N TRP A 21 -10.79 2.40 15.54
CA TRP A 21 -10.21 2.32 14.20
C TRP A 21 -9.07 1.30 14.12
N GLY A 22 -8.20 1.27 15.14
CA GLY A 22 -7.05 0.39 15.15
C GLY A 22 -7.44 -1.08 15.22
N LYS A 23 -8.42 -1.41 16.08
CA LYS A 23 -8.98 -2.76 16.15
C LYS A 23 -9.71 -3.14 14.86
N ALA A 24 -10.47 -2.23 14.24
CA ALA A 24 -11.14 -2.52 12.97
C ALA A 24 -10.13 -2.90 11.87
N VAL A 25 -9.00 -2.20 11.77
CA VAL A 25 -7.91 -2.56 10.85
C VAL A 25 -7.28 -3.91 11.21
N SER A 26 -6.99 -4.15 12.49
CA SER A 26 -6.41 -5.42 12.97
C SER A 26 -7.32 -6.62 12.67
N ASP A 27 -8.60 -6.51 12.99
CA ASP A 27 -9.60 -7.55 12.73
C ASP A 27 -9.75 -7.81 11.22
N ALA A 28 -9.70 -6.76 10.39
CA ALA A 28 -9.77 -6.90 8.95
C ALA A 28 -8.56 -7.64 8.38
N ILE A 29 -7.33 -7.34 8.85
CA ILE A 29 -6.12 -8.05 8.44
C ILE A 29 -6.20 -9.54 8.83
N ALA A 30 -6.71 -9.86 10.03
CA ALA A 30 -6.97 -11.24 10.43
C ALA A 30 -8.02 -11.92 9.53
N GLY A 31 -9.11 -11.21 9.20
CA GLY A 31 -10.17 -11.68 8.31
C GLY A 31 -9.69 -11.95 6.88
N LEU A 32 -8.64 -11.26 6.44
CA LEU A 32 -7.95 -11.52 5.16
C LEU A 32 -7.05 -12.76 5.19
N GLY A 33 -6.90 -13.41 6.35
CA GLY A 33 -6.16 -14.67 6.49
C GLY A 33 -4.67 -14.51 6.79
N LEU A 34 -4.18 -13.29 7.06
CA LEU A 34 -2.83 -13.11 7.59
C LEU A 34 -2.76 -13.66 9.02
N ILE A 35 -1.59 -14.19 9.38
CA ILE A 35 -1.37 -14.77 10.70
C ILE A 35 -0.66 -13.75 11.58
N ARG A 36 -1.28 -13.41 12.71
CA ARG A 36 -0.65 -12.59 13.74
C ARG A 36 0.48 -13.38 14.42
N GLY A 37 1.61 -12.73 14.61
CA GLY A 37 2.76 -13.25 15.34
C GLY A 37 2.45 -13.44 16.83
N THR A 38 3.32 -14.15 17.52
CA THR A 38 3.22 -14.43 18.97
C THR A 38 4.19 -13.60 19.80
N ASP A 39 4.72 -12.51 19.23
CA ASP A 39 5.65 -11.60 19.89
C ASP A 39 5.09 -10.97 21.16
N THR A 40 5.95 -10.85 22.17
CA THR A 40 5.62 -10.25 23.45
C THR A 40 5.52 -8.74 23.34
N GLY A 41 4.48 -8.15 23.94
CA GLY A 41 4.29 -6.70 23.96
C GLY A 41 3.52 -6.15 22.76
N GLN A 42 2.90 -7.02 21.96
CA GLN A 42 1.93 -6.57 20.96
C GLN A 42 0.75 -5.84 21.60
N ILE A 43 0.14 -4.94 20.81
CA ILE A 43 -0.93 -4.05 21.25
C ILE A 43 -2.13 -4.84 21.80
N ASN A 44 -2.63 -4.39 22.95
CA ASN A 44 -3.89 -4.86 23.53
C ASN A 44 -4.99 -3.83 23.24
N TRP A 45 -5.85 -4.14 22.27
CA TRP A 45 -6.95 -3.26 21.87
C TRP A 45 -7.98 -2.99 22.95
N ALA A 46 -8.02 -3.75 24.06
CA ALA A 46 -8.93 -3.46 25.17
C ALA A 46 -8.41 -2.32 26.07
N THR A 47 -7.10 -2.17 26.19
CA THR A 47 -6.49 -1.30 27.22
C THR A 47 -5.55 -0.23 26.66
N VAL A 48 -5.20 -0.28 25.37
CA VAL A 48 -4.28 0.70 24.77
C VAL A 48 -4.85 2.12 24.85
N LEU A 49 -3.97 3.07 25.19
CA LEU A 49 -4.24 4.49 25.18
C LEU A 49 -3.78 5.10 23.85
N LYS A 50 -4.47 6.14 23.40
CA LYS A 50 -4.05 6.87 22.20
C LYS A 50 -2.69 7.55 22.43
N PRO A 51 -1.95 7.88 21.36
CA PRO A 51 -0.70 8.61 21.49
C PRO A 51 -0.90 9.97 22.16
N SER A 52 0.05 10.36 23.00
CA SER A 52 0.04 11.65 23.71
C SER A 52 0.59 12.81 22.87
N SER A 53 1.48 12.52 21.91
CA SER A 53 2.11 13.52 21.04
C SER A 53 2.17 13.04 19.59
N THR A 54 2.63 13.92 18.70
CA THR A 54 2.97 13.59 17.32
C THR A 54 4.06 12.52 17.26
N THR A 55 4.06 11.73 16.19
CA THR A 55 5.04 10.68 15.88
C THR A 55 5.20 9.53 16.89
N VAL A 56 4.37 9.51 17.94
CA VAL A 56 4.40 8.48 18.99
C VAL A 56 3.55 7.28 18.59
N VAL A 57 4.11 6.09 18.82
CA VAL A 57 3.45 4.79 18.66
C VAL A 57 2.91 4.35 20.01
N SER A 58 1.64 3.92 20.04
CA SER A 58 0.98 3.36 21.23
C SER A 58 1.06 1.83 21.31
N GLY A 59 1.37 1.17 20.21
CA GLY A 59 1.58 -0.28 20.18
C GLY A 59 1.80 -0.79 18.77
N TYR A 60 2.08 -2.09 18.66
CA TYR A 60 2.36 -2.72 17.38
C TYR A 60 1.73 -4.10 17.27
N GLU A 61 1.64 -4.58 16.05
CA GLU A 61 1.31 -5.95 15.70
C GLU A 61 2.36 -6.47 14.72
N ILE A 62 2.66 -7.76 14.79
CA ILE A 62 3.47 -8.44 13.78
C ILE A 62 2.57 -9.41 13.05
N TRP A 63 2.63 -9.37 11.73
CA TRP A 63 1.86 -10.21 10.83
C TRP A 63 2.79 -10.98 9.91
N ARG A 64 2.33 -12.12 9.44
CA ARG A 64 2.99 -12.88 8.38
C ARG A 64 1.97 -13.41 7.38
N PHE A 65 2.45 -13.64 6.17
CA PHE A 65 1.68 -14.33 5.15
C PHE A 65 1.37 -15.78 5.54
N ASN A 66 0.23 -16.28 5.05
CA ASN A 66 -0.26 -17.64 5.26
C ASN A 66 -0.13 -18.46 3.98
N ASP A 67 1.04 -18.39 3.37
CA ASP A 67 1.40 -19.14 2.18
C ASP A 67 2.50 -20.18 2.49
N ALA A 68 2.67 -21.14 1.58
CA ALA A 68 3.70 -22.18 1.72
C ALA A 68 5.13 -21.60 1.67
N LEU A 69 5.32 -20.44 1.03
CA LEU A 69 6.62 -19.79 0.93
C LEU A 69 7.07 -19.19 2.26
N GLN A 70 6.19 -19.01 3.24
CA GLN A 70 6.58 -18.53 4.56
C GLN A 70 7.61 -19.45 5.25
N ALA A 71 7.68 -20.73 4.88
CA ALA A 71 8.67 -21.67 5.42
C ALA A 71 10.09 -21.49 4.84
N THR A 72 10.23 -21.01 3.60
CA THR A 72 11.52 -20.94 2.88
C THR A 72 11.95 -19.52 2.54
N ALA A 73 11.00 -18.60 2.41
CA ALA A 73 11.18 -17.18 2.17
C ALA A 73 10.19 -16.39 3.06
N PRO A 74 10.43 -16.34 4.37
CA PRO A 74 9.52 -15.67 5.31
C PRO A 74 9.42 -14.16 5.04
N VAL A 75 8.19 -13.65 5.13
CA VAL A 75 7.89 -12.21 5.16
C VAL A 75 7.15 -11.91 6.45
N PHE A 76 7.72 -11.01 7.26
CA PHE A 76 7.11 -10.49 8.49
C PHE A 76 6.87 -9.00 8.36
N ILE A 77 5.67 -8.56 8.73
CA ILE A 77 5.18 -7.20 8.60
C ILE A 77 4.90 -6.68 10.01
N LYS A 78 5.67 -5.73 10.49
CA LYS A 78 5.36 -5.00 11.72
C LYS A 78 4.53 -3.78 11.37
N LEU A 79 3.31 -3.73 11.89
CA LEU A 79 2.43 -2.57 11.82
C LEU A 79 2.39 -1.90 13.19
N GLU A 80 2.76 -0.62 13.22
CA GLU A 80 2.75 0.16 14.45
C GLU A 80 1.66 1.22 14.38
N TYR A 81 0.85 1.28 15.44
CA TYR A 81 -0.32 2.14 15.55
C TYR A 81 0.03 3.33 16.43
N GLY A 82 -0.13 4.53 15.90
CA GLY A 82 0.32 5.75 16.55
C GLY A 82 -0.38 6.99 16.04
N ALA A 83 0.35 8.09 16.10
CA ALA A 83 -0.03 9.39 15.58
C ALA A 83 1.13 9.95 14.75
N GLN A 84 0.83 10.68 13.68
CA GLN A 84 1.87 11.27 12.83
C GLN A 84 1.94 12.79 13.00
N VAL A 85 0.96 13.51 12.47
CA VAL A 85 0.92 14.99 12.42
C VAL A 85 0.29 15.66 13.64
N SER A 86 -0.58 14.95 14.36
CA SER A 86 -1.17 15.38 15.63
C SER A 86 -1.68 14.15 16.39
N PRO A 87 -1.74 14.17 17.74
CA PRO A 87 -2.30 13.08 18.55
C PRO A 87 -3.73 12.67 18.18
N ALA A 88 -4.47 13.55 17.50
CA ALA A 88 -5.83 13.31 17.05
C ALA A 88 -5.91 12.63 15.68
N PHE A 89 -4.80 12.53 14.96
CA PHE A 89 -4.74 11.88 13.65
C PHE A 89 -4.06 10.53 13.80
N PRO A 90 -4.66 9.46 13.26
CA PRO A 90 -4.03 8.16 13.19
C PRO A 90 -2.65 8.28 12.55
N GLY A 91 -1.77 7.35 12.90
CA GLY A 91 -0.49 7.15 12.27
C GLY A 91 -0.28 5.65 12.16
N LEU A 92 0.14 5.21 10.99
CA LEU A 92 0.58 3.84 10.76
C LEU A 92 2.06 3.87 10.38
N TYR A 93 2.82 2.94 10.93
CA TYR A 93 4.19 2.69 10.51
C TYR A 93 4.38 1.24 10.16
N ILE A 94 5.24 0.99 9.17
CA ILE A 94 5.46 -0.32 8.58
C ILE A 94 6.94 -0.62 8.60
N THR A 95 7.31 -1.78 9.11
CA THR A 95 8.64 -2.37 8.96
C THR A 95 8.46 -3.77 8.41
N ILE A 96 9.29 -4.20 7.47
CA ILE A 96 9.19 -5.54 6.87
C ILE A 96 10.55 -6.21 6.91
N GLY A 97 10.56 -7.50 7.23
CA GLY A 97 11.79 -8.28 7.25
C GLY A 97 11.51 -9.77 7.12
N ARG A 98 12.52 -10.56 7.45
CA ARG A 98 12.53 -12.01 7.27
C ARG A 98 12.20 -12.78 8.53
N GLY A 99 12.16 -12.10 9.67
CA GLY A 99 11.89 -12.74 10.94
C GLY A 99 11.49 -11.72 11.98
N THR A 100 11.25 -12.25 13.17
CA THR A 100 11.08 -11.48 14.39
C THR A 100 11.91 -12.13 15.49
N ASP A 101 12.32 -11.35 16.49
CA ASP A 101 13.06 -11.82 17.66
C ASP A 101 12.15 -12.30 18.81
N GLY A 102 10.83 -12.28 18.63
CA GLY A 102 9.85 -12.64 19.66
C GLY A 102 9.57 -11.52 20.67
N ALA A 103 10.30 -10.41 20.61
CA ALA A 103 10.13 -9.22 21.44
C ALA A 103 9.60 -8.03 20.63
N GLY A 104 9.16 -8.26 19.39
CA GLY A 104 8.61 -7.23 18.52
C GLY A 104 9.61 -6.53 17.61
N ASN A 105 10.87 -7.00 17.53
CA ASN A 105 11.83 -6.45 16.58
C ASN A 105 11.91 -7.31 15.33
N ILE A 106 11.81 -6.66 14.18
CA ILE A 106 11.97 -7.31 12.88
C ILE A 106 13.45 -7.62 12.65
N THR A 107 13.75 -8.88 12.34
CA THR A 107 15.10 -9.34 11.96
C THR A 107 15.21 -9.51 10.45
N GLY A 108 16.43 -9.39 9.91
CA GLY A 108 16.65 -9.40 8.46
C GLY A 108 15.80 -8.34 7.76
N VAL A 109 15.91 -7.10 8.22
CA VAL A 109 15.11 -5.96 7.75
C VAL A 109 15.29 -5.80 6.25
N LEU A 110 14.15 -5.91 5.55
CA LEU A 110 14.04 -5.77 4.11
C LEU A 110 13.47 -4.39 3.74
N ALA A 111 12.50 -3.91 4.52
CA ALA A 111 12.02 -2.54 4.50
C ALA A 111 12.15 -1.95 5.91
N PRO A 112 12.92 -0.86 6.08
CA PRO A 112 13.03 -0.18 7.36
C PRO A 112 11.68 0.40 7.76
N ARG A 113 11.59 0.84 9.02
CA ARG A 113 10.41 1.57 9.51
C ARG A 113 10.09 2.77 8.62
N ARG A 114 8.85 2.84 8.14
CA ARG A 114 8.31 3.95 7.33
C ARG A 114 6.94 4.35 7.85
N ALA A 115 6.70 5.65 7.95
CA ALA A 115 5.39 6.18 8.27
C ALA A 115 4.53 6.23 7.00
N THR A 116 3.28 5.80 7.07
CA THR A 116 2.31 6.02 5.99
C THR A 116 1.95 7.51 5.92
N ALA A 117 1.55 8.03 4.77
CA ALA A 117 1.16 9.42 4.61
C ALA A 117 -0.16 9.71 5.32
N MET A 118 -0.11 10.52 6.37
CA MET A 118 -1.28 11.15 6.95
C MET A 118 -0.98 12.63 7.13
N SER A 119 -1.61 13.46 6.30
CA SER A 119 -1.53 14.91 6.43
C SER A 119 -2.70 15.45 7.24
N ASN A 120 -2.43 16.56 7.91
CA ASN A 120 -3.48 17.47 8.35
C ASN A 120 -3.66 18.47 7.20
N GLY A 121 -4.75 18.36 6.43
CA GLY A 121 -5.14 19.47 5.57
C GLY A 121 -5.23 20.72 6.45
N SER A 122 -4.46 21.75 6.11
CA SER A 122 -4.27 22.97 6.90
C SER A 122 -5.57 23.47 7.53
N GLY A 123 -5.73 23.32 8.85
CA GLY A 123 -6.80 23.95 9.64
C GLY A 123 -8.18 23.28 9.60
N GLY A 124 -8.34 22.10 9.01
CA GLY A 124 -9.62 21.39 8.99
C GLY A 124 -9.98 20.81 10.37
N SER A 125 -11.24 21.00 10.81
CA SER A 125 -11.83 20.27 11.93
C SER A 125 -11.62 18.76 11.75
N ILE A 126 -11.28 18.07 12.84
CA ILE A 126 -11.16 16.60 12.84
C ILE A 126 -12.47 16.03 12.31
N PRO A 127 -12.46 15.28 11.20
CA PRO A 127 -13.68 14.68 10.70
C PRO A 127 -14.20 13.75 11.79
N THR A 128 -15.41 13.99 12.30
CA THR A 128 -16.16 12.99 13.08
C THR A 128 -16.74 11.89 12.19
N ASN A 129 -16.27 11.82 10.94
CA ASN A 129 -16.91 11.05 9.90
C ASN A 129 -16.40 9.62 9.93
N ILE A 130 -17.32 8.71 9.63
CA ILE A 130 -17.01 7.33 9.32
C ILE A 130 -16.35 7.34 7.93
N GLU A 131 -15.12 6.86 7.85
CA GLU A 131 -14.33 6.82 6.63
C GLU A 131 -14.21 5.38 6.11
N PRO A 132 -14.20 5.16 4.79
CA PRO A 132 -13.99 3.85 4.23
C PRO A 132 -12.51 3.44 4.33
N ILE A 133 -12.28 2.18 4.66
CA ILE A 133 -10.99 1.51 4.58
C ILE A 133 -11.15 0.28 3.70
N TYR A 134 -10.21 0.13 2.77
CA TYR A 134 -10.14 -0.93 1.79
C TYR A 134 -8.89 -1.75 2.05
N LEU A 135 -9.07 -3.05 2.27
CA LEU A 135 -7.97 -3.99 2.38
C LEU A 135 -8.23 -5.19 1.47
N SER A 136 -7.15 -5.77 0.95
CA SER A 136 -7.22 -7.03 0.22
C SER A 136 -5.94 -7.83 0.42
N SER A 137 -6.06 -9.15 0.32
CA SER A 137 -4.93 -10.07 0.37
C SER A 137 -5.27 -11.33 -0.39
N ASP A 138 -4.28 -11.91 -1.05
CA ASP A 138 -4.35 -13.27 -1.60
C ASP A 138 -3.54 -14.28 -0.77
N GLY A 139 -3.17 -13.91 0.46
CA GLY A 139 -2.31 -14.68 1.33
C GLY A 139 -0.81 -14.46 1.10
N SER A 140 -0.42 -13.90 -0.05
CA SER A 140 0.98 -13.57 -0.42
C SER A 140 1.19 -12.08 -0.76
N SER A 141 0.14 -11.29 -0.62
CA SER A 141 0.13 -9.84 -0.78
C SER A 141 -0.76 -9.20 0.28
N LEU A 142 -0.58 -7.91 0.53
CA LEU A 142 -1.46 -7.11 1.36
C LEU A 142 -1.55 -5.71 0.76
N CYS A 143 -2.76 -5.30 0.39
CA CYS A 143 -3.08 -3.94 0.03
C CYS A 143 -3.88 -3.29 1.16
N PHE A 144 -3.58 -2.03 1.40
CA PHE A 144 -4.30 -1.20 2.36
C PHE A 144 -4.49 0.20 1.78
N SER A 145 -5.68 0.75 1.96
CA SER A 145 -5.94 2.16 1.72
C SER A 145 -7.07 2.64 2.62
N ALA A 146 -6.91 3.80 3.26
CA ALA A 146 -7.95 4.39 4.11
C ALA A 146 -8.33 5.80 3.66
N ARG A 147 -9.55 6.24 4.00
CA ARG A 147 -10.09 7.58 3.72
C ARG A 147 -10.30 7.89 2.23
N ILE A 148 -10.52 6.86 1.44
CA ILE A 148 -10.70 7.00 0.00
C ILE A 148 -12.09 7.53 -0.32
N GLY A 149 -12.15 8.66 -1.00
CA GLY A 149 -13.42 9.35 -1.31
C GLY A 149 -13.96 10.20 -0.17
N ALA A 150 -13.17 10.47 0.88
CA ALA A 150 -13.53 11.45 1.89
C ALA A 150 -13.75 12.82 1.22
N THR A 151 -14.95 13.38 1.35
CA THR A 151 -15.41 14.63 0.71
C THR A 151 -14.72 15.89 1.24
N LEU A 152 -13.65 15.74 2.01
CA LEU A 152 -13.03 16.81 2.77
C LEU A 152 -11.84 17.36 2.01
N ALA A 153 -11.74 18.69 2.03
CA ALA A 153 -10.75 19.60 1.43
C ALA A 153 -9.49 18.95 0.78
N PRO A 154 -9.01 19.48 -0.36
CA PRO A 154 -8.06 18.84 -1.32
C PRO A 154 -6.64 18.48 -0.80
N SER A 155 -6.42 18.46 0.51
CA SER A 155 -5.12 18.36 1.18
C SER A 155 -5.00 17.17 2.14
N PHE A 156 -5.96 16.26 2.22
CA PHE A 156 -5.86 15.07 3.07
C PHE A 156 -5.24 13.88 2.32
N HIS A 157 -4.08 13.44 2.77
CA HIS A 157 -3.43 12.23 2.28
C HIS A 157 -4.10 10.99 2.91
N ALA A 158 -4.43 10.03 2.05
CA ALA A 158 -5.05 8.76 2.39
C ALA A 158 -3.94 7.72 2.59
N PRO A 159 -3.69 7.20 3.81
CA PRO A 159 -2.58 6.27 3.99
C PRO A 159 -2.82 5.04 3.13
N ALA A 160 -1.87 4.73 2.25
CA ALA A 160 -1.89 3.57 1.38
C ALA A 160 -0.56 2.84 1.40
N PHE A 161 -0.64 1.50 1.34
CA PHE A 161 0.52 0.67 1.09
C PHE A 161 0.15 -0.61 0.37
N VAL A 162 1.12 -1.16 -0.36
CA VAL A 162 1.05 -2.46 -1.02
C VAL A 162 2.30 -3.23 -0.68
N ILE A 163 2.12 -4.46 -0.22
CA ILE A 163 3.19 -5.44 0.00
C ILE A 163 2.85 -6.63 -0.88
N ASP A 164 3.72 -7.02 -1.80
CA ASP A 164 3.50 -8.17 -2.68
C ASP A 164 4.77 -9.01 -2.78
N ARG A 165 4.63 -10.33 -2.75
CA ARG A 165 5.73 -11.22 -3.12
C ARG A 165 5.98 -11.13 -4.63
N SER A 166 7.20 -11.47 -5.04
CA SER A 166 7.51 -11.65 -6.46
C SER A 166 6.64 -12.73 -7.09
N ARG A 167 6.23 -12.53 -8.33
CA ARG A 167 5.32 -13.42 -9.06
C ARG A 167 6.01 -14.04 -10.28
N ASP A 168 5.64 -15.26 -10.64
CA ASP A 168 5.99 -15.81 -11.94
C ASP A 168 5.03 -15.32 -13.05
N GLY A 169 5.26 -15.75 -14.30
CA GLY A 169 4.42 -15.39 -15.44
C GLY A 169 2.97 -15.86 -15.36
N SER A 170 2.62 -16.71 -14.39
CA SER A 170 1.25 -17.18 -14.13
C SER A 170 0.55 -16.41 -13.00
N GLY A 171 1.27 -15.49 -12.34
CA GLY A 171 0.80 -14.76 -11.15
C GLY A 171 0.92 -15.56 -9.85
N SER A 172 1.64 -16.68 -9.84
CA SER A 172 1.91 -17.45 -8.63
C SER A 172 3.05 -16.81 -7.84
N PRO A 173 2.97 -16.72 -6.50
CA PRO A 173 4.02 -16.12 -5.69
C PRO A 173 5.31 -16.97 -5.74
N THR A 174 6.46 -16.33 -5.59
CA THR A 174 7.79 -16.93 -5.67
C THR A 174 8.68 -16.46 -4.51
N ALA A 175 9.79 -17.16 -4.28
CA ALA A 175 10.75 -16.85 -3.22
C ALA A 175 11.81 -15.80 -3.60
N VAL A 176 11.71 -15.21 -4.80
CA VAL A 176 12.78 -14.37 -5.37
C VAL A 176 12.87 -13.02 -4.68
N GLY A 177 11.75 -12.45 -4.26
CA GLY A 177 11.71 -11.12 -3.68
C GLY A 177 10.30 -10.62 -3.38
N GLY A 178 10.16 -9.30 -3.32
CA GLY A 178 8.88 -8.63 -3.15
C GLY A 178 8.95 -7.14 -3.46
N VAL A 179 7.79 -6.51 -3.55
CA VAL A 179 7.64 -5.06 -3.70
C VAL A 179 6.91 -4.51 -2.48
N VAL A 180 7.38 -3.37 -2.02
CA VAL A 180 6.72 -2.56 -1.00
C VAL A 180 6.54 -1.16 -1.54
N ILE A 181 5.28 -0.75 -1.61
CA ILE A 181 4.88 0.61 -1.97
C ILE A 181 4.25 1.20 -0.73
N VAL A 182 4.79 2.31 -0.24
CA VAL A 182 4.23 3.05 0.90
C VAL A 182 4.12 4.51 0.51
N GLU A 183 2.94 5.09 0.62
CA GLU A 183 2.82 6.55 0.57
C GLU A 183 3.35 7.13 1.89
N GLY A 184 4.27 8.09 1.88
CA GLY A 184 4.85 8.69 3.09
C GLY A 184 4.50 10.18 3.26
N ALA A 185 4.38 10.68 4.49
CA ALA A 185 4.16 12.11 4.73
C ALA A 185 5.50 12.87 4.73
N GLY A 186 5.58 13.95 3.94
CA GLY A 186 6.56 15.04 4.09
C GLY A 186 8.02 14.61 4.26
N ASN A 187 8.75 14.56 3.14
CA ASN A 187 10.18 14.23 2.99
C ASN A 187 10.51 12.73 2.95
N VAL A 188 10.97 12.33 1.77
CA VAL A 188 11.26 10.96 1.36
C VAL A 188 12.70 10.61 1.71
N THR A 189 12.88 9.58 2.54
CA THR A 189 14.18 8.99 2.86
C THR A 189 14.33 7.67 2.10
N MET A 190 15.27 7.62 1.16
CA MET A 190 15.69 6.38 0.47
C MET A 190 16.35 5.44 1.48
N LEU A 191 16.08 4.13 1.42
CA LEU A 191 16.93 3.15 2.08
C LEU A 191 17.58 2.23 1.04
N GLN A 192 18.90 2.26 1.09
CA GLN A 192 19.85 1.62 0.21
C GLN A 192 20.13 0.20 0.72
N GLY A 193 19.72 -0.82 -0.03
CA GLY A 193 20.16 -2.20 0.17
C GLY A 193 21.34 -2.50 -0.74
N SER A 194 22.56 -2.55 -0.18
CA SER A 194 23.78 -2.88 -0.93
C SER A 194 23.75 -4.32 -1.46
N SER A 195 23.97 -4.49 -2.77
CA SER A 195 24.24 -5.79 -3.38
C SER A 195 25.68 -6.23 -3.06
N GLY A 196 25.82 -6.98 -1.96
CA GLY A 196 27.02 -7.76 -1.68
C GLY A 196 26.61 -9.18 -1.36
N THR A 197 26.85 -10.10 -2.29
CA THR A 197 26.80 -11.57 -2.16
C THR A 197 25.43 -12.23 -1.94
N SER A 198 25.01 -13.03 -2.93
CA SER A 198 24.14 -14.23 -2.84
C SER A 198 23.29 -14.39 -1.57
N VAL A 199 22.10 -13.77 -1.53
CA VAL A 199 21.06 -14.07 -0.54
C VAL A 199 19.71 -14.27 -1.24
N PRO A 200 18.93 -15.32 -0.93
CA PRO A 200 17.56 -15.45 -1.46
C PRO A 200 16.66 -14.36 -0.86
N ALA A 201 15.76 -13.78 -1.68
CA ALA A 201 14.75 -12.74 -1.38
C ALA A 201 15.26 -11.28 -1.20
N GLN A 202 15.42 -10.53 -2.29
CA GLN A 202 15.55 -9.06 -2.23
C GLN A 202 14.17 -8.39 -2.32
N MET A 203 13.86 -7.46 -1.42
CA MET A 203 12.61 -6.70 -1.46
C MET A 203 12.92 -5.25 -1.77
N HIS A 204 12.21 -4.69 -2.75
CA HIS A 204 12.43 -3.33 -3.18
C HIS A 204 11.37 -2.40 -2.58
N VAL A 205 11.83 -1.37 -1.85
CA VAL A 205 10.98 -0.35 -1.23
C VAL A 205 11.08 0.90 -2.08
N TRP A 206 9.96 1.29 -2.67
CA TRP A 206 9.93 2.46 -3.51
C TRP A 206 9.39 3.67 -2.75
N THR A 207 10.12 4.78 -2.82
CA THR A 207 9.68 6.09 -2.33
C THR A 207 10.29 7.14 -3.25
N PHE A 208 9.46 7.92 -3.94
CA PHE A 208 9.89 8.86 -4.97
C PHE A 208 10.66 10.07 -4.41
N ASN A 209 11.89 10.26 -4.87
CA ASN A 209 12.54 11.56 -5.04
C ASN A 209 13.43 11.48 -6.29
N GLY A 210 13.56 12.58 -7.02
CA GLY A 210 14.32 12.64 -8.28
C GLY A 210 15.75 12.10 -8.17
N GLU A 211 16.20 11.55 -9.30
CA GLU A 211 17.52 10.98 -9.62
C GLU A 211 17.73 9.50 -9.19
N SER A 212 17.52 8.60 -10.17
CA SER A 212 17.63 7.15 -10.03
C SER A 212 19.07 6.66 -10.20
N SER A 213 19.52 5.85 -9.25
CA SER A 213 20.73 5.03 -9.38
C SER A 213 20.51 3.54 -9.10
N MET A 214 19.28 3.09 -8.79
CA MET A 214 18.95 1.65 -8.60
C MET A 214 17.51 1.33 -9.03
N GLY A 215 17.27 0.06 -9.41
CA GLY A 215 16.15 -0.42 -10.24
C GLY A 215 14.77 0.14 -9.91
N ASP A 216 14.05 0.62 -10.93
CA ASP A 216 12.76 1.27 -10.76
C ASP A 216 11.58 0.26 -10.80
N VAL A 217 10.47 0.58 -10.13
CA VAL A 217 9.14 0.00 -10.45
C VAL A 217 8.40 1.06 -11.26
N PRO A 218 8.68 1.21 -12.57
CA PRO A 218 8.05 2.26 -13.32
C PRO A 218 6.60 1.83 -13.58
N ALA A 219 5.67 2.53 -12.94
CA ALA A 219 4.34 2.64 -13.50
C ALA A 219 4.51 3.46 -14.78
N VAL A 220 4.57 2.81 -15.94
CA VAL A 220 4.66 3.50 -17.24
C VAL A 220 3.29 3.48 -17.86
N VAL A 221 2.64 4.64 -17.85
CA VAL A 221 1.53 4.92 -18.75
C VAL A 221 2.19 5.62 -19.93
N PRO A 222 2.15 5.04 -21.14
CA PRO A 222 2.71 5.69 -22.31
C PRO A 222 2.01 7.04 -22.53
N ALA A 223 2.71 8.05 -23.03
CA ALA A 223 2.10 9.35 -23.33
C ALA A 223 1.09 9.27 -24.50
N GLN A 224 1.24 8.25 -25.34
CA GLN A 224 0.34 7.95 -26.46
C GLN A 224 0.21 6.44 -26.66
N VAL A 225 -0.98 5.97 -27.06
CA VAL A 225 -1.21 4.59 -27.51
C VAL A 225 -1.80 4.65 -28.91
N ASN A 226 -1.15 3.97 -29.87
CA ASN A 226 -1.54 3.99 -31.29
C ASN A 226 -1.71 5.41 -31.87
N GLY A 227 -0.85 6.36 -31.47
CA GLY A 227 -0.89 7.76 -31.92
C GLY A 227 -1.94 8.65 -31.23
N ALA A 228 -2.81 8.08 -30.39
CA ALA A 228 -3.73 8.86 -29.58
C ALA A 228 -3.03 9.33 -28.29
N VAL A 229 -3.05 10.64 -28.03
CA VAL A 229 -2.58 11.19 -26.75
C VAL A 229 -3.46 10.66 -25.63
N MET A 230 -2.82 10.16 -24.59
CA MET A 230 -3.50 9.69 -23.40
C MET A 230 -4.03 10.91 -22.65
N GLY A 231 -5.31 11.22 -22.88
CA GLY A 231 -6.00 12.38 -22.32
C GLY A 231 -6.66 12.07 -20.97
N LEU A 232 -7.82 12.69 -20.71
CA LEU A 232 -8.63 12.34 -19.54
C LEU A 232 -9.18 10.92 -19.66
N SER A 233 -9.49 10.46 -20.87
CA SER A 233 -9.96 9.10 -21.16
C SER A 233 -9.14 8.48 -22.28
N THR A 234 -8.92 7.18 -22.19
CA THR A 234 -8.17 6.37 -23.18
C THR A 234 -8.95 5.14 -23.59
N THR A 235 -10.28 5.20 -23.42
CA THR A 235 -11.16 4.18 -23.98
C THR A 235 -10.76 3.99 -25.43
N LEU A 236 -10.42 2.74 -25.76
CA LEU A 236 -10.12 2.38 -27.14
C LEU A 236 -11.33 2.77 -28.01
N SER A 237 -11.15 2.82 -29.33
CA SER A 237 -12.22 3.23 -30.26
C SER A 237 -13.53 2.43 -30.14
N ASP A 238 -13.53 1.32 -29.38
CA ASP A 238 -14.69 0.50 -29.05
C ASP A 238 -15.50 1.01 -27.84
N GLY A 239 -15.01 2.00 -27.07
CA GLY A 239 -15.77 2.66 -26.00
C GLY A 239 -15.95 1.87 -24.71
N ASP A 240 -15.41 0.64 -24.63
CA ASP A 240 -15.67 -0.29 -23.53
C ASP A 240 -14.42 -0.73 -22.76
N ARG A 241 -13.21 -0.40 -23.26
CA ARG A 241 -11.95 -0.90 -22.70
C ARG A 241 -11.01 0.22 -22.30
N GLY A 242 -10.91 0.45 -20.99
CA GLY A 242 -9.84 1.24 -20.40
C GLY A 242 -8.51 0.47 -20.41
N LEU A 243 -7.40 1.18 -20.60
CA LEU A 243 -6.07 0.58 -20.55
C LEU A 243 -5.60 0.43 -19.10
N VAL A 244 -5.10 -0.76 -18.78
CA VAL A 244 -4.50 -1.08 -17.49
C VAL A 244 -3.02 -1.36 -17.68
N PHE A 245 -2.20 -0.68 -16.88
CA PHE A 245 -0.75 -0.72 -16.96
C PHE A 245 -0.21 -1.46 -15.72
N PRO A 246 0.29 -2.69 -15.86
CA PRO A 246 0.84 -3.43 -14.73
C PRO A 246 2.11 -2.75 -14.22
N TYR A 247 2.33 -2.82 -12.92
CA TYR A 247 3.62 -2.43 -12.36
C TYR A 247 4.64 -3.52 -12.64
N VAL A 248 5.76 -3.14 -13.24
CA VAL A 248 6.86 -4.06 -13.52
C VAL A 248 7.95 -3.82 -12.49
N ALA A 249 8.28 -4.85 -11.72
CA ALA A 249 9.40 -4.85 -10.81
C ALA A 249 10.65 -5.36 -11.54
N ILE A 250 11.70 -4.55 -11.53
CA ILE A 250 12.99 -4.88 -12.15
C ILE A 250 14.04 -4.93 -11.05
N VAL A 251 14.69 -6.09 -10.90
CA VAL A 251 15.78 -6.30 -9.91
C VAL A 251 17.00 -6.83 -10.66
N PRO A 252 18.20 -6.24 -10.50
CA PRO A 252 19.42 -6.74 -11.13
C PRO A 252 19.65 -8.22 -10.83
N GLY A 253 19.93 -9.01 -11.87
CA GLY A 253 20.20 -10.45 -11.74
C GLY A 253 18.95 -11.35 -11.69
N HIS A 254 17.74 -10.78 -11.78
CA HIS A 254 16.49 -11.53 -11.82
C HIS A 254 15.64 -11.14 -13.03
N ALA A 255 14.81 -12.07 -13.50
CA ALA A 255 13.85 -11.76 -14.55
C ALA A 255 12.83 -10.72 -14.03
N PRO A 256 12.47 -9.70 -14.84
CA PRO A 256 11.40 -8.78 -14.49
C PRO A 256 10.10 -9.53 -14.20
N TRP A 257 9.32 -9.04 -13.24
CA TRP A 257 8.03 -9.62 -12.90
C TRP A 257 6.98 -8.54 -12.71
N GLN A 258 5.69 -8.89 -12.81
CA GLN A 258 4.59 -7.94 -12.65
C GLN A 258 3.99 -8.03 -11.25
N VAL A 259 3.86 -6.88 -10.59
CA VAL A 259 3.14 -6.78 -9.31
C VAL A 259 1.67 -7.08 -9.58
N LEU A 260 1.11 -8.03 -8.82
CA LEU A 260 -0.28 -8.41 -8.98
C LEU A 260 -1.20 -7.49 -8.16
N ALA A 261 -0.70 -7.09 -7.00
CA ALA A 261 -1.45 -6.32 -6.00
C ALA A 261 -1.79 -4.89 -6.46
N ALA A 262 -1.10 -4.37 -7.49
CA ALA A 262 -1.26 -3.00 -7.96
C ALA A 262 -1.06 -2.85 -9.47
N CYS A 263 -1.79 -1.92 -10.07
CA CYS A 263 -1.59 -1.45 -11.43
C CYS A 263 -1.98 0.02 -11.57
N SER A 264 -1.66 0.64 -12.70
CA SER A 264 -2.14 1.97 -13.06
C SER A 264 -3.24 1.93 -14.09
N VAL A 265 -4.12 2.91 -14.00
CA VAL A 265 -5.17 3.20 -14.97
C VAL A 265 -5.24 4.70 -15.20
N VAL A 266 -5.83 5.10 -16.32
CA VAL A 266 -6.19 6.49 -16.55
C VAL A 266 -7.44 6.81 -15.73
N ALA A 267 -7.41 7.93 -14.99
CA ALA A 267 -8.44 8.22 -14.00
C ALA A 267 -9.87 8.31 -14.57
N ALA A 268 -10.08 8.82 -15.79
CA ALA A 268 -11.45 8.83 -16.33
C ALA A 268 -11.88 7.47 -16.93
N ASP A 269 -10.96 6.52 -17.12
CA ASP A 269 -11.30 5.18 -17.60
C ASP A 269 -11.68 4.23 -16.47
N ALA A 270 -11.29 4.56 -15.24
CA ALA A 270 -11.62 3.80 -14.04
C ALA A 270 -12.16 4.77 -12.99
N ALA A 271 -13.47 5.01 -13.06
CA ALA A 271 -14.19 5.75 -12.03
C ALA A 271 -13.85 5.20 -10.63
N ASN A 272 -13.88 6.07 -9.61
CA ASN A 272 -13.69 5.68 -8.22
C ASN A 272 -14.64 4.52 -7.87
N GLY A 273 -14.12 3.30 -7.77
CA GLY A 273 -14.95 2.11 -7.64
C GLY A 273 -14.38 0.84 -8.27
N PRO A 274 -15.14 -0.26 -8.21
CA PRO A 274 -14.75 -1.54 -8.78
C PRO A 274 -14.83 -1.53 -10.31
N PHE A 275 -13.91 -2.22 -10.96
CA PHE A 275 -13.89 -2.48 -12.40
C PHE A 275 -13.20 -3.81 -12.70
N THR A 276 -13.39 -4.36 -13.90
CA THR A 276 -12.69 -5.59 -14.31
C THR A 276 -11.60 -5.29 -15.31
N ALA A 277 -10.44 -5.95 -15.18
CA ALA A 277 -9.36 -5.84 -16.15
C ALA A 277 -8.61 -7.15 -16.35
N ASN A 278 -7.98 -7.31 -17.51
CA ASN A 278 -7.06 -8.42 -17.75
C ASN A 278 -5.67 -8.07 -17.20
N VAL A 279 -5.26 -8.72 -16.12
CA VAL A 279 -3.94 -8.55 -15.49
C VAL A 279 -3.27 -9.92 -15.40
N LEU A 280 -2.08 -10.05 -15.98
CA LEU A 280 -1.33 -11.31 -16.08
C LEU A 280 -2.13 -12.43 -16.78
N GLY A 281 -2.82 -12.10 -17.86
CA GLY A 281 -3.55 -13.07 -18.69
C GLY A 281 -4.84 -13.59 -18.05
N ARG A 282 -5.31 -12.98 -16.95
CA ARG A 282 -6.56 -13.34 -16.27
C ARG A 282 -7.43 -12.11 -16.07
N VAL A 283 -8.74 -12.28 -16.22
CA VAL A 283 -9.71 -11.26 -15.81
C VAL A 283 -9.74 -11.19 -14.29
N ARG A 284 -9.59 -9.98 -13.76
CA ARG A 284 -9.58 -9.69 -12.32
C ARG A 284 -10.51 -8.54 -12.03
N ASN A 285 -11.11 -8.58 -10.86
CA ASN A 285 -11.80 -7.45 -10.28
C ASN A 285 -10.74 -6.58 -9.58
N LEU A 286 -10.78 -5.29 -9.85
CA LEU A 286 -9.86 -4.27 -9.33
C LEU A 286 -10.70 -3.12 -8.78
N ARG A 287 -10.12 -2.33 -7.88
CA ARG A 287 -10.73 -1.10 -7.40
C ARG A 287 -9.80 0.07 -7.66
N SER A 288 -10.31 1.06 -8.38
CA SER A 288 -9.63 2.33 -8.55
C SER A 288 -9.68 3.09 -7.24
N VAL A 289 -8.51 3.45 -6.74
CA VAL A 289 -8.35 4.15 -5.46
C VAL A 289 -7.68 5.50 -5.74
N PRO A 290 -8.42 6.62 -5.69
CA PRO A 290 -7.82 7.94 -5.86
C PRO A 290 -6.87 8.23 -4.70
N ILE A 291 -5.57 8.28 -4.98
CA ILE A 291 -4.57 8.70 -4.00
C ILE A 291 -4.40 10.22 -4.10
N GLY A 292 -5.34 10.96 -3.49
CA GLY A 292 -5.25 12.41 -3.28
C GLY A 292 -5.19 13.29 -4.55
N ASP A 293 -6.13 14.23 -4.66
CA ASP A 293 -6.38 15.02 -5.88
C ASP A 293 -5.22 15.95 -6.31
N SER A 294 -4.21 16.18 -5.47
CA SER A 294 -3.04 17.02 -5.79
C SER A 294 -1.76 16.24 -6.14
N HIS A 295 -1.76 14.92 -5.94
CA HIS A 295 -0.54 14.11 -6.04
C HIS A 295 -0.71 12.79 -6.80
N ASN A 296 -1.68 12.67 -7.72
CA ASN A 296 -1.63 11.71 -8.87
C ASN A 296 -0.42 11.96 -9.82
N ARG A 297 0.70 12.47 -9.29
CA ARG A 297 2.05 12.57 -9.87
C ARG A 297 2.87 11.32 -9.60
N TRP A 298 2.24 10.20 -9.30
CA TRP A 298 2.90 8.89 -9.25
C TRP A 298 3.54 8.56 -10.61
N MET A 299 3.23 9.33 -11.66
CA MET A 299 3.69 9.12 -13.02
C MET A 299 3.80 10.45 -13.75
N THR A 300 5.02 10.99 -13.88
CA THR A 300 5.27 12.17 -14.70
C THR A 300 5.29 11.77 -16.18
N GLY A 301 4.12 11.78 -16.81
CA GLY A 301 4.03 12.08 -18.24
C GLY A 301 4.22 13.58 -18.43
N ALA A 302 4.99 14.00 -19.43
CA ALA A 302 5.41 15.39 -19.65
C ALA A 302 4.28 16.42 -19.92
N ASN A 303 3.00 16.05 -19.80
CA ASN A 303 1.86 16.93 -20.03
C ASN A 303 0.88 16.90 -18.84
N THR A 304 0.50 18.09 -18.40
CA THR A 304 -0.10 18.45 -17.10
C THR A 304 -1.56 18.03 -16.88
N THR A 305 -2.12 17.10 -17.65
CA THR A 305 -3.57 16.81 -17.65
C THR A 305 -3.95 15.32 -17.56
N GLY A 306 -3.00 14.39 -17.58
CA GLY A 306 -3.27 12.96 -17.41
C GLY A 306 -3.16 12.55 -15.94
N HIS A 307 -4.28 12.31 -15.27
CA HIS A 307 -4.28 11.73 -13.92
C HIS A 307 -4.21 10.20 -14.02
N THR A 308 -3.22 9.61 -13.36
CA THR A 308 -3.07 8.15 -13.25
C THR A 308 -3.40 7.75 -11.81
N GLY A 309 -4.26 6.74 -11.64
CA GLY A 309 -4.66 6.24 -10.33
C GLY A 309 -3.90 4.98 -9.95
N LEU A 310 -3.65 4.77 -8.65
CA LEU A 310 -3.34 3.44 -8.13
C LEU A 310 -4.62 2.61 -8.13
N CYS A 311 -4.59 1.48 -8.81
CA CYS A 311 -5.59 0.46 -8.65
C CYS A 311 -5.03 -0.62 -7.76
N ILE A 312 -5.78 -0.98 -6.72
CA ILE A 312 -5.47 -2.12 -5.87
C ILE A 312 -6.30 -3.31 -6.32
N LEU A 313 -5.70 -4.49 -6.21
CA LEU A 313 -6.37 -5.76 -6.44
C LEU A 313 -7.61 -5.86 -5.53
N TRP A 314 -8.78 -6.14 -6.12
CA TRP A 314 -10.07 -6.11 -5.42
C TRP A 314 -10.96 -7.24 -5.95
N GLU A 315 -10.71 -8.47 -5.51
CA GLU A 315 -11.49 -9.62 -5.99
C GLU A 315 -12.64 -9.96 -5.05
N ASP A 316 -13.85 -9.49 -5.36
CA ASP A 316 -15.11 -9.99 -4.77
C ASP A 316 -15.30 -11.50 -4.99
#